data_AF-A0A9E4C3G4-F1
#
_entry.id   AF-A0A9E4C3G4-F1
#
_cell.length_a   1.000
_cell.length_b   1.000
_cell.length_c   1.000
_cell.angle_alpha   90.00
_cell.angle_beta   90.00
_cell.angle_gamma   90.00
#
_symmetry.space_group_name_H-M   'P 1'
#
loop_
_entity.id
_entity.type
_entity.pdbx_description
1 polymer ?
#
loop_
_entity_poly.entity_id
_entity_poly.type
_entity_poly.pdbx_seq_one_letter_code
_entity_poly.pdbx_strand_id
1 'polypeptide(L)' 'MRTTIQLDDQLLLEAKKHAAQTGRTLKAVIEDALREALARTEAARPQTRVPLKTFKGRGVQPGVDLEILRLSSTR' A
#
# COMPACT_ATOMS: atom_id res chain seq x y z
N MET A 1 -4.37 -19.11 10.75
CA MET A 1 -5.10 -19.27 12.03
C MET A 1 -6.60 -19.28 11.75
N ARG A 2 -7.42 -19.96 12.55
CA ARG A 2 -8.88 -19.83 12.49
C ARG A 2 -9.35 -18.96 13.65
N THR A 3 -10.11 -17.93 13.34
CA THR A 3 -10.65 -16.96 14.29
C THR A 3 -12.15 -16.81 14.06
N THR A 4 -12.89 -16.72 15.16
CA THR A 4 -14.32 -16.39 15.15
C THR A 4 -14.45 -14.95 15.59
N ILE A 5 -15.06 -14.11 14.77
CA ILE A 5 -15.32 -12.70 15.04
C ILE A 5 -16.81 -12.43 14.92
N GLN A 6 -17.32 -11.49 15.70
CA GLN A 6 -18.67 -10.96 15.50
C GLN A 6 -18.59 -9.89 14.41
N LEU A 7 -19.46 -9.99 13.42
CA LEU A 7 -19.56 -9.06 12.29
C LEU A 7 -21.03 -8.72 12.09
N ASP A 8 -21.31 -7.47 11.74
CA ASP A 8 -22.64 -7.06 11.34
C ASP A 8 -23.14 -7.87 10.14
N ASP A 9 -24.41 -8.27 10.15
CA ASP A 9 -25.00 -9.15 9.15
C ASP A 9 -25.06 -8.50 7.76
N GLN A 10 -25.33 -7.19 7.69
CA GLN A 10 -25.34 -6.46 6.42
C GLN A 10 -23.93 -6.38 5.85
N LEU A 11 -22.93 -6.09 6.70
CA LEU A 11 -21.54 -6.07 6.29
C LEU A 11 -21.06 -7.44 5.79
N LEU A 12 -21.49 -8.53 6.44
CA LEU A 12 -21.20 -9.89 5.98
C LEU A 12 -21.82 -10.17 4.60
N LEU A 13 -23.05 -9.71 4.37
CA LEU A 13 -23.75 -9.87 3.09
C LEU A 13 -23.03 -9.11 1.97
N GLU A 14 -22.64 -7.87 2.22
CA GLU A 14 -21.88 -7.05 1.27
C GLU A 14 -20.52 -7.66 0.94
N ALA A 15 -19.78 -8.12 1.96
CA ALA A 15 -18.50 -8.77 1.76
C ALA A 15 -18.63 -10.05 0.92
N LYS A 16 -19.67 -10.86 1.14
CA LYS A 16 -19.97 -12.05 0.32
C LYS A 16 -20.29 -11.68 -1.12
N LYS A 17 -21.10 -10.65 -1.34
CA LYS A 17 -21.45 -10.15 -2.67
C LYS A 17 -20.20 -9.69 -3.41
N HIS A 18 -19.34 -8.91 -2.75
CA HIS A 18 -18.08 -8.44 -3.32
C HIS A 18 -17.12 -9.59 -3.66
N ALA A 19 -17.00 -10.58 -2.78
CA ALA A 19 -16.19 -11.77 -3.01
C ALA A 19 -16.67 -12.54 -4.26
N ALA A 20 -17.99 -12.74 -4.40
CA ALA A 20 -18.57 -13.41 -5.56
C ALA A 20 -18.34 -12.63 -6.86
N GLN A 21 -18.53 -11.30 -6.83
CA GLN A 21 -18.32 -10.43 -7.99
C GLN A 21 -16.86 -10.41 -8.47
N THR A 22 -15.92 -10.51 -7.54
CA THR A 22 -14.48 -10.47 -7.84
C THR A 22 -13.88 -11.85 -8.08
N GLY A 23 -14.66 -12.93 -7.95
CA GLY A 23 -14.17 -14.30 -8.06
C GLY A 23 -13.20 -14.69 -6.92
N ARG A 24 -13.31 -14.03 -5.77
CA ARG A 24 -12.42 -14.23 -4.61
C ARG A 24 -13.17 -14.94 -3.48
N THR A 25 -12.42 -15.52 -2.56
CA THR A 25 -13.01 -16.07 -1.33
C THR A 25 -13.29 -14.94 -0.33
N LEU A 26 -14.34 -15.11 0.49
CA LEU A 26 -14.62 -14.17 1.58
C LEU A 26 -13.41 -13.99 2.52
N LYS A 27 -12.67 -15.07 2.78
CA LYS A 27 -11.44 -15.04 3.56
C LYS A 27 -10.42 -14.07 2.96
N ALA A 28 -10.15 -14.15 1.66
CA ALA A 28 -9.17 -13.29 0.99
C ALA A 28 -9.59 -11.81 1.05
N VAL A 29 -10.88 -11.53 0.89
CA VAL A 29 -11.42 -10.16 1.03
C VAL A 29 -11.21 -9.62 2.44
N ILE A 30 -11.49 -10.43 3.47
CA ILE A 30 -11.28 -10.04 4.87
C ILE A 30 -9.80 -9.84 5.18
N GLU A 31 -8.92 -10.72 4.72
CA GLU A 31 -7.47 -10.62 4.94
C GLU A 31 -6.87 -9.36 4.32
N ASP A 32 -7.29 -9.01 3.10
CA ASP A 32 -6.85 -7.78 2.43
C ASP A 32 -7.30 -6.53 3.17
N ALA A 33 -8.59 -6.48 3.55
CA ALA A 33 -9.14 -5.35 4.30
C ALA A 33 -8.42 -5.14 5.64
N LEU A 34 -8.10 -6.22 6.35
CA LEU A 34 -7.31 -6.17 7.59
C LEU A 34 -5.89 -5.66 7.33
N ARG A 35 -5.21 -6.16 6.30
CA ARG A 35 -3.86 -5.72 5.96
C ARG A 35 -3.82 -4.24 5.62
N GLU A 36 -4.79 -3.77 4.84
CA GLU A 36 -4.90 -2.36 4.47
C GLU A 36 -5.20 -1.47 5.69
N ALA A 37 -6.10 -1.90 6.58
CA ALA A 37 -6.42 -1.17 7.80
C ALA A 37 -5.21 -1.02 8.74
N LEU A 38 -4.42 -2.09 8.90
CA LEU A 38 -3.18 -2.06 9.68
C LEU A 38 -2.13 -1.16 9.02
N ALA A 39 -1.93 -1.29 7.71
CA ALA A 39 -0.97 -0.46 6.97
C ALA A 39 -1.31 1.04 7.02
N ARG A 40 -2.60 1.40 6.90
CA ARG A 40 -3.05 2.79 7.05
C ARG A 40 -2.77 3.33 8.45
N THR A 41 -2.95 2.50 9.47
CA THR A 41 -2.66 2.88 10.87
C THR A 41 -1.17 3.14 11.08
N GLU A 42 -0.29 2.30 10.50
CA GLU A 42 1.16 2.51 10.55
C GLU A 42 1.60 3.75 9.78
N ALA A 43 1.01 4.00 8.61
CA ALA A 43 1.32 5.16 7.79
C ALA A 43 0.85 6.48 8.42
N ALA A 44 -0.23 6.46 9.20
CA ALA A 44 -0.74 7.61 9.95
C ALA A 44 0.14 7.99 11.16
N ARG A 45 1.06 7.11 11.58
CA ARG A 45 2.05 7.44 12.60
C ARG A 45 2.97 8.53 12.05
N PRO A 46 3.32 9.58 12.82
CA PRO A 46 4.25 10.60 12.36
C PRO A 46 5.53 9.91 11.89
N GLN A 47 5.75 9.87 10.58
CA GLN A 47 7.01 9.42 10.04
C GLN A 47 8.02 10.46 10.51
N THR A 48 8.93 10.06 11.40
CA THR A 48 10.13 10.85 11.66
C THR A 48 10.78 11.06 10.30
N ARG A 49 10.62 12.27 9.74
CA ARG A 49 11.27 12.63 8.48
C ARG A 49 12.75 12.43 8.71
N VAL A 50 13.31 11.35 8.18
CA VAL A 50 14.74 11.15 8.18
C VAL A 50 15.31 12.29 7.34
N PRO A 51 16.09 13.20 7.91
CA PRO A 51 16.64 14.29 7.13
C PRO A 51 17.60 13.67 6.12
N LEU A 52 17.15 13.59 4.87
CA LEU A 52 18.03 13.24 3.76
C LEU A 52 19.11 14.32 3.70
N LYS A 53 20.38 13.91 3.79
CA LYS A 53 21.50 14.80 3.51
C LYS A 53 21.43 15.19 2.03
N THR A 54 20.75 16.29 1.76
CA THR A 54 20.68 16.87 0.43
C THR A 54 21.93 17.74 0.23
N PHE A 55 22.53 17.64 -0.94
CA PHE A 55 23.62 18.51 -1.35
C PHE A 55 23.10 19.52 -2.35
N LYS A 56 23.41 20.80 -2.15
CA LYS A 56 23.15 21.84 -3.15
C LYS A 56 24.35 21.90 -4.11
N GLY A 57 24.16 21.44 -5.34
CA GLY A 57 25.14 21.55 -6.43
C GLY A 57 24.62 22.41 -7.58
N ARG A 58 25.51 22.88 -8.46
CA ARG A 58 25.16 23.69 -9.66
C ARG A 58 24.78 22.84 -10.88
N GLY A 59 24.49 21.56 -10.67
CA GLY A 59 24.26 20.59 -11.73
C GLY A 59 24.92 19.26 -11.40
N VAL A 60 24.90 18.36 -12.37
CA VAL A 60 25.57 17.07 -12.30
C VAL A 60 27.07 17.19 -12.49
N GLN A 61 27.81 16.19 -12.02
CA GLN A 61 29.24 16.10 -12.33
C GLN A 61 29.41 15.93 -13.85
N PRO A 62 30.47 16.51 -14.46
CA PRO A 62 30.76 16.31 -15.87
C PRO A 62 30.81 14.82 -16.22
N GLY A 63 30.08 14.41 -17.26
CA GLY A 63 29.97 13.00 -17.68
C GLY A 63 28.85 12.19 -17.02
N VAL A 64 28.08 12.78 -16.09
CA VAL A 64 26.87 12.17 -15.55
C VAL A 64 25.67 12.65 -16.36
N ASP A 65 25.05 11.74 -17.11
CA ASP A 65 23.81 12.01 -17.83
C ASP A 65 22.59 11.52 -17.02
N LEU A 66 21.71 12.46 -16.65
CA LEU A 66 20.49 12.14 -15.89
C LEU A 66 19.37 11.57 -16.77
N GLU A 67 19.47 11.69 -18.09
CA GLU A 67 18.46 11.16 -19.01
C GLU A 67 18.49 9.62 -19.07
N ILE A 68 19.60 8.98 -18.66
CA ILE A 68 19.70 7.52 -18.53
C ILE A 68 18.75 6.98 -17.44
N LEU A 69 18.38 7.80 -16.45
CA LEU A 69 17.48 7.43 -15.34
C LEU A 69 15.99 7.56 -15.69
N ARG A 70 15.64 8.01 -16.90
CA ARG A 70 14.24 8.30 -17.29
C ARG A 70 13.46 7.10 -17.85
N LEU A 71 14.04 5.91 -17.90
CA LEU A 71 13.44 4.72 -18.54
C LEU A 71 12.90 3.64 -17.60
N SER A 72 12.81 3.87 -16.29
CA SER A 72 12.39 2.83 -15.32
C SER A 72 11.24 3.23 -14.39
N SER A 73 10.34 4.10 -14.83
CA SER A 73 9.02 4.29 -14.19
C SER A 73 7.89 4.11 -15.21
N THR A 74 7.79 2.90 -15.74
CA THR A 74 6.54 2.35 -16.27
C THR A 74 6.52 0.87 -15.93
N ARG A 75 6.17 0.56 -14.68
CA ARG A 75 5.39 -0.61 -14.28
C ARG A 75 5.01 -0.52 -12.81
#